data_AF-A0A1E5AJI7-F1
#
_entry.id   AF-A0A1E5AJI7-F1
#
_cell.length_a   1.000
_cell.length_b   1.000
_cell.length_c   1.000
_cell.angle_alpha   90.00
_cell.angle_beta   90.00
_cell.angle_gamma   90.00
#
_symmetry.space_group_name_H-M   'P 1'
#
loop_
_entity.id
_entity.type
_entity.pdbx_description
1 polymer ?
#
loop_
_entity_poly.entity_id
_entity_poly.type
_entity_poly.pdbx_seq_one_letter_code
_entity_poly.pdbx_strand_id
1 'polypeptide(L)'
;MATNIAKLKSGKGAPPPADETPDVIAEDKRSEKEALRPLQVRIPVSTFEEFSERAGREFGFSHGAKKQLFLKMWKAYKAQNM
;
A
#
# COMPACT_ATOMS: atom_id res chain seq x y z
N MET A 1 55.51 -13.80 -0.05
CA MET A 1 54.45 -14.58 0.60
C MET A 1 53.25 -14.61 -0.33
N ALA A 2 52.99 -15.72 -1.02
CA ALA A 2 51.86 -15.84 -1.94
C ALA A 2 50.59 -16.25 -1.17
N THR A 3 49.51 -15.49 -1.30
CA THR A 3 48.24 -15.74 -0.61
C THR A 3 47.58 -16.99 -1.19
N ASN A 4 47.37 -18.01 -0.35
CA ASN A 4 46.85 -19.32 -0.76
C ASN A 4 45.32 -19.27 -0.90
N ILE A 5 44.84 -19.16 -2.14
CA ILE A 5 43.43 -18.99 -2.52
C ILE A 5 42.54 -20.19 -2.12
N ALA A 6 43.13 -21.36 -1.88
CA ALA A 6 42.41 -22.57 -1.47
C ALA A 6 41.72 -22.47 -0.09
N LYS A 7 42.04 -21.46 0.72
CA LYS A 7 41.36 -21.21 2.02
C LYS A 7 40.08 -20.37 1.90
N LEU A 8 39.73 -19.89 0.70
CA LEU A 8 38.45 -19.22 0.45
C LEU A 8 37.33 -20.27 0.34
N LYS A 9 37.03 -20.95 1.46
CA LYS A 9 35.90 -21.87 1.55
C LYS A 9 34.60 -21.06 1.39
N SER A 10 33.85 -21.32 0.34
CA SER A 10 32.45 -20.89 0.12
C SER A 10 31.47 -21.49 1.15
N GLY A 11 31.84 -21.50 2.44
CA GLY A 11 31.32 -22.48 3.40
C GLY A 11 30.56 -21.94 4.61
N LYS A 12 30.50 -20.63 4.84
CA LYS A 12 29.61 -20.02 5.85
C LYS A 12 29.19 -18.63 5.42
N GLY A 13 27.91 -18.44 5.13
CA GLY A 13 27.34 -17.16 4.68
C GLY A 13 27.28 -16.97 3.16
N ALA A 14 27.67 -17.98 2.37
CA ALA A 14 27.39 -17.97 0.94
C ALA A 14 25.87 -18.10 0.74
N PRO A 15 25.22 -17.18 0.01
CA PRO A 15 23.79 -17.31 -0.28
C PRO A 15 23.54 -18.61 -1.06
N PRO A 16 22.36 -19.23 -0.89
CA PRO A 16 21.98 -20.41 -1.65
C PRO A 16 22.07 -20.15 -3.16
N PRO A 17 22.29 -21.20 -3.98
CA PRO A 17 22.33 -21.08 -5.43
C PRO A 17 21.03 -20.45 -5.95
N ALA A 18 21.13 -19.57 -6.95
CA ALA A 18 19.97 -18.86 -7.51
C ALA A 18 18.88 -19.81 -8.06
N ASP A 19 19.26 -21.02 -8.47
CA ASP A 19 18.34 -22.05 -8.96
C ASP A 19 17.47 -22.68 -7.84
N GLU A 20 17.87 -22.56 -6.57
CA GLU A 20 17.15 -23.11 -5.41
C GLU A 20 16.32 -22.04 -4.68
N THR A 21 16.47 -20.77 -5.04
CA THR A 21 15.69 -19.67 -4.44
C THR A 21 14.36 -19.48 -5.16
N PRO A 22 13.22 -19.47 -4.44
CA PRO A 22 11.91 -19.24 -5.05
C PRO A 22 11.86 -17.84 -5.69
N ASP A 23 11.27 -17.76 -6.88
CA ASP A 23 11.07 -16.50 -7.60
C ASP A 23 9.91 -15.73 -6.95
N VAL A 24 10.24 -14.97 -5.92
CA VAL A 24 9.29 -14.16 -5.13
C VAL A 24 8.60 -13.08 -6.00
N ILE A 25 9.14 -12.76 -7.17
CA ILE A 25 8.54 -11.80 -8.11
C ILE A 25 7.46 -12.49 -8.95
N ALA A 26 7.76 -13.68 -9.48
CA ALA A 26 6.77 -14.48 -10.22
C ALA A 26 5.65 -15.03 -9.31
N GLU A 27 5.94 -15.26 -8.03
CA GLU A 27 4.99 -15.74 -7.03
C GLU A 27 4.20 -14.63 -6.32
N ASP A 28 4.32 -13.36 -6.73
CA ASP A 28 3.56 -12.26 -6.12
C ASP A 28 2.06 -12.40 -6.42
N LYS A 29 1.33 -13.00 -5.48
CA LYS A 29 -0.13 -13.20 -5.51
C LYS A 29 -0.92 -11.91 -5.26
N ARG A 30 -0.28 -10.75 -5.11
CA ARG A 30 -0.99 -9.49 -4.91
C ARG A 30 -1.75 -9.14 -6.18
N SER A 31 -3.05 -8.87 -6.02
CA SER A 31 -3.88 -8.35 -7.11
C SER A 31 -3.27 -7.07 -7.66
N GLU A 32 -3.29 -6.92 -8.99
CA GLU A 32 -2.82 -5.71 -9.66
C GLU A 32 -3.43 -4.47 -9.01
N LYS A 33 -2.58 -3.49 -8.68
CA LYS A 33 -3.04 -2.24 -8.08
C LYS A 33 -3.80 -1.45 -9.13
N GLU A 34 -5.10 -1.24 -8.89
CA GLU A 34 -5.90 -0.34 -9.72
C GLU A 34 -5.25 1.06 -9.78
N ALA A 35 -5.20 1.62 -10.98
CA ALA A 35 -4.66 2.97 -11.19
C ALA A 35 -5.57 4.02 -10.54
N LEU A 36 -5.10 4.64 -9.45
CA LEU A 36 -5.82 5.70 -8.75
C LEU A 36 -5.38 7.09 -9.25
N ARG A 37 -6.34 8.00 -9.45
CA ARG A 37 -6.09 9.42 -9.72
C ARG A 37 -6.57 10.28 -8.54
N PRO A 38 -5.85 11.36 -8.19
CA PRO A 38 -6.27 12.25 -7.12
C PRO A 38 -7.48 13.08 -7.54
N LEU A 39 -8.54 13.06 -6.73
CA LEU A 39 -9.68 13.98 -6.86
C LEU A 39 -9.37 15.23 -6.03
N GLN A 40 -9.05 16.34 -6.69
CA GLN A 40 -8.77 17.61 -6.02
C GLN A 40 -10.00 18.51 -6.10
N VAL A 41 -10.52 18.91 -4.94
CA VAL A 41 -11.68 19.80 -4.81
C VAL A 41 -11.40 20.83 -3.73
N ARG A 42 -11.88 22.05 -3.95
CA ARG A 42 -11.84 23.14 -2.97
C ARG A 42 -13.22 23.29 -2.37
N ILE A 43 -13.30 23.28 -1.05
CA ILE A 43 -14.53 23.44 -0.28
C ILE A 43 -14.30 24.45 0.84
N PRO A 44 -15.36 25.06 1.39
CA PRO A 44 -15.26 25.90 2.58
C PRO A 44 -14.61 25.15 3.75
N VAL A 45 -13.89 25.90 4.60
CA VAL A 45 -13.18 25.35 5.75
C VAL A 45 -14.14 24.64 6.71
N SER A 46 -15.28 25.25 7.00
CA SER A 46 -16.31 24.68 7.86
C SER A 46 -16.78 23.30 7.37
N THR A 47 -17.08 23.18 6.08
CA THR A 47 -17.49 21.92 5.47
C THR A 47 -16.37 20.88 5.54
N PHE A 48 -15.11 21.28 5.39
CA PHE A 48 -13.98 20.37 5.52
C PHE A 48 -13.79 19.86 6.95
N GLU A 49 -13.94 20.73 7.94
CA GLU A 49 -13.81 20.38 9.36
C GLU A 49 -14.91 19.40 9.79
N GLU A 50 -16.17 19.69 9.46
CA GLU A 50 -17.31 18.79 9.72
C GLU A 50 -17.10 17.42 9.06
N PHE A 51 -16.66 17.41 7.80
CA PHE A 51 -16.36 16.17 7.09
C PHE A 51 -15.20 15.40 7.73
N SER A 52 -14.14 16.11 8.15
CA SER A 52 -12.98 15.54 8.80
C SER A 52 -13.32 14.93 10.15
N GLU A 53 -14.14 15.62 10.95
CA GLU A 53 -14.59 15.15 12.25
C GLU A 53 -15.46 13.90 12.11
N ARG A 54 -16.42 13.92 11.18
CA ARG A 54 -17.25 12.75 10.89
C ARG A 54 -16.43 11.55 10.44
N ALA A 55 -15.45 11.77 9.57
CA ALA A 55 -14.55 10.71 9.12
C ALA A 55 -13.73 10.14 10.30
N GLY A 56 -13.23 11.01 11.17
CA GLY A 56 -12.46 10.63 12.37
C GLY A 56 -13.29 9.84 13.39
N ARG A 57 -14.56 10.22 13.60
CA ARG A 57 -15.48 9.50 14.49
C ARG A 57 -15.84 8.11 13.95
N GLU A 58 -15.98 7.97 12.65
CA GLU A 58 -16.52 6.74 12.03
C GLU A 58 -15.44 5.72 11.64
N PHE A 59 -14.30 6.18 11.13
CA PHE A 59 -13.21 5.34 10.64
C PHE A 59 -11.91 5.50 11.46
N GLY A 60 -11.97 6.26 12.56
CA GLY A 60 -10.82 6.63 13.37
C GLY A 60 -10.03 7.81 12.77
N PHE A 61 -9.28 8.51 13.61
CA PHE A 61 -8.39 9.61 13.20
C PHE A 61 -7.11 9.09 12.53
N SER A 62 -7.28 8.28 11.48
CA SER A 62 -6.21 7.59 10.76
C SER A 62 -6.05 8.09 9.33
N HIS A 63 -4.87 7.83 8.75
CA HIS A 63 -4.59 8.19 7.37
C HIS A 63 -5.51 7.38 6.43
N GLY A 64 -6.42 8.06 5.75
CA GLY A 64 -7.38 7.44 4.82
C GLY A 64 -8.85 7.45 5.28
N ALA A 65 -9.15 7.86 6.51
CA ALA A 65 -10.53 7.95 7.02
C ALA A 65 -11.44 8.81 6.12
N LYS A 66 -10.94 9.96 5.66
CA LYS A 66 -11.63 10.86 4.71
C LYS A 66 -11.97 10.18 3.39
N LYS A 67 -11.03 9.38 2.85
CA LYS A 67 -11.24 8.60 1.62
C LYS A 67 -12.34 7.54 1.83
N GLN A 68 -12.32 6.84 2.97
CA GLN A 68 -13.32 5.83 3.29
C GLN A 68 -14.72 6.44 3.44
N LEU A 69 -14.82 7.56 4.14
CA LEU A 69 -16.09 8.30 4.26
C LEU A 69 -16.61 8.76 2.89
N PHE A 70 -15.74 9.34 2.05
CA PHE A 70 -16.11 9.75 0.70
C PHE A 70 -16.66 8.57 -0.14
N LEU A 71 -15.95 7.44 -0.16
CA LEU A 71 -16.38 6.26 -0.90
C LEU A 71 -17.70 5.69 -0.37
N LYS A 72 -17.93 5.72 0.95
CA LYS A 72 -19.20 5.33 1.55
C LYS A 72 -20.33 6.23 1.10
N MET A 73 -20.15 7.55 1.18
CA MET A 73 -21.14 8.54 0.73
C MET A 73 -21.43 8.40 -0.77
N TRP A 74 -20.39 8.20 -1.58
CA TRP A 74 -20.54 8.00 -3.03
C TRP A 74 -21.34 6.76 -3.38
N LYS A 75 -21.08 5.64 -2.71
CA LYS A 75 -21.87 4.40 -2.89
C LYS A 75 -23.34 4.61 -2.51
N ALA A 76 -23.61 5.26 -1.37
CA ALA A 76 -24.97 5.57 -0.93
C ALA A 76 -25.68 6.51 -1.91
N TYR A 77 -25.00 7.55 -2.40
CA TYR A 77 -25.53 8.47 -3.39
C TYR A 77 -25.89 7.76 -4.71
N LYS A 78 -25.02 6.89 -5.23
CA LYS A 78 -25.32 6.10 -6.43
C LYS A 78 -26.50 5.15 -6.22
N ALA A 79 -26.62 4.55 -5.04
CA ALA A 79 -27.73 3.65 -4.72
C ALA A 79 -29.09 4.38 -4.60
N GLN A 80 -29.10 5.67 -4.30
CA GLN A 80 -30.34 6.48 -4.26
C GLN A 80 -30.75 7.06 -5.61
N ASN A 81 -29.80 7.18 -6.55
CA ASN A 81 -30.02 7.78 -7.87
C ASN A 81 -30.00 6.75 -9.02
N MET A 82 -29.95 5.46 -8.69
CA MET A 82 -30.28 4.35 -9.59
C MET A 82 -31.67 3.85 -9.26
#